data_AF-A0AA46N0M2-F1
#
_entry.id   AF-A0AA46N0M2-F1
#
_cell.length_a   1.000
_cell.length_b   1.000
_cell.length_c   1.000
_cell.angle_alpha   90.00
_cell.angle_beta   90.00
_cell.angle_gamma   90.00
#
_symmetry.space_group_name_H-M   'P 1'
#
loop_
_entity.id
_entity.type
_entity.pdbx_description
1 polymer ?
#
loop_
_entity_poly.entity_id
_entity_poly.type
_entity_poly.pdbx_seq_one_letter_code
_entity_poly.pdbx_strand_id
1 'polypeptide(L)'
;MFNLTEEEKAYVFSIINSKQTKVSMSLIYDLFSLSEKRSPQKTLHEIARSFNKDLKSPYRNRLKMLGKKEDGKDLASLSQGTFVKSLLNLISKKPDEDLRMIKRGEVLKDYKDLPLRKYFIEDKDPVIYKILLNCFRAIAHVFDEEWKNPEQYILSKTTGFGAIVKSFNELYKIGDIKNDLSEEFFIKCFQNFKNKLEQENKKLTSEYFPSNEQTQSKLSKLIINSQELLGMTPS
;
A
#
# COMPACT_ATOMS: atom_id res chain seq x y z
N MET A 1 -12.47 -37.01 2.35
CA MET A 1 -11.52 -35.89 2.55
C MET A 1 -11.84 -34.87 1.46
N PHE A 2 -12.16 -33.62 1.79
CA PHE A 2 -12.52 -32.63 0.77
C PHE A 2 -11.32 -32.40 -0.18
N ASN A 3 -11.51 -32.61 -1.49
CA ASN A 3 -10.51 -32.28 -2.52
C ASN A 3 -10.47 -30.77 -2.72
N LEU A 4 -9.90 -30.05 -1.75
CA LEU A 4 -9.69 -28.61 -1.81
C LEU A 4 -8.36 -28.32 -2.51
N THR A 5 -8.33 -27.26 -3.33
CA THR A 5 -7.09 -26.65 -3.83
C THR A 5 -6.28 -26.06 -2.66
N GLU A 6 -4.98 -25.85 -2.84
CA GLU A 6 -4.12 -25.22 -1.80
C GLU A 6 -4.66 -23.83 -1.37
N GLU A 7 -5.23 -23.09 -2.32
CA GLU A 7 -5.92 -21.82 -2.06
C GLU A 7 -7.16 -21.99 -1.17
N GLU A 8 -7.99 -22.99 -1.44
CA GLU A 8 -9.20 -23.27 -0.65
C GLU A 8 -8.86 -23.82 0.72
N LYS A 9 -7.82 -24.67 0.82
CA LYS A 9 -7.27 -25.10 2.11
C LYS A 9 -6.81 -23.90 2.91
N ALA A 10 -6.11 -22.96 2.30
CA ALA A 10 -5.66 -21.73 2.94
C ALA A 10 -6.80 -20.83 3.40
N TYR A 11 -7.83 -20.67 2.56
CA TYR A 11 -9.02 -19.91 2.89
C TYR A 11 -9.74 -20.54 4.07
N VAL A 12 -10.01 -21.85 4.04
CA VAL A 12 -10.62 -22.59 5.15
C VAL A 12 -9.75 -22.49 6.41
N PHE A 13 -8.43 -22.63 6.27
CA PHE A 13 -7.47 -22.51 7.37
C PHE A 13 -7.52 -21.12 7.99
N SER A 14 -7.66 -20.06 7.19
CA SER A 14 -7.82 -18.69 7.70
C SER A 14 -9.11 -18.50 8.51
N ILE A 15 -10.22 -19.08 8.04
CA ILE A 15 -11.53 -18.98 8.70
C ILE A 15 -11.56 -19.78 10.01
N ILE A 16 -11.05 -21.01 10.00
CA ILE A 16 -11.01 -21.89 11.18
C ILE A 16 -10.11 -21.27 12.25
N ASN A 17 -8.88 -20.90 11.89
CA ASN A 17 -7.93 -20.40 12.87
C ASN A 17 -8.24 -18.96 13.30
N SER A 18 -8.91 -18.13 12.51
CA SER A 18 -9.36 -16.81 12.99
C SER A 18 -10.25 -16.90 14.24
N LYS A 19 -10.88 -18.06 14.53
CA LYS A 19 -11.71 -18.29 15.72
C LYS A 19 -10.95 -18.87 16.93
N GLN A 20 -9.80 -19.51 16.75
CA GLN A 20 -9.06 -20.19 17.84
C GLN A 20 -7.60 -19.70 18.01
N THR A 21 -6.93 -19.24 16.95
CA THR A 21 -5.60 -18.61 17.00
C THR A 21 -5.36 -17.79 15.71
N LYS A 22 -5.34 -16.46 15.79
CA LYS A 22 -5.26 -15.59 14.59
C LYS A 22 -4.09 -15.97 13.68
N VAL A 23 -4.39 -16.45 12.48
CA VAL A 23 -3.40 -16.66 11.42
C VAL A 23 -2.88 -15.31 10.93
N SER A 24 -1.57 -15.21 10.70
CA SER A 24 -0.99 -14.00 10.14
C SER A 24 -1.48 -13.78 8.70
N MET A 25 -1.84 -12.53 8.36
CA MET A 25 -2.24 -12.19 6.99
C MET A 25 -1.13 -12.50 5.97
N SER A 26 0.15 -12.43 6.37
CA SER A 26 1.27 -12.81 5.51
C SER A 26 1.17 -14.26 5.03
N LEU A 27 0.84 -15.21 5.93
CA LEU A 27 0.65 -16.62 5.56
C LEU A 27 -0.53 -16.80 4.60
N ILE A 28 -1.63 -16.10 4.84
CA ILE A 28 -2.81 -16.16 3.96
C ILE A 28 -2.44 -15.69 2.54
N TYR A 29 -1.73 -14.56 2.42
CA TYR A 29 -1.32 -14.03 1.12
C TYR A 29 -0.31 -14.94 0.40
N ASP A 30 0.63 -15.54 1.12
CA ASP A 30 1.57 -16.51 0.54
C ASP A 30 0.81 -17.73 -0.02
N LEU A 31 -0.23 -18.20 0.67
CA LEU A 31 -1.04 -19.30 0.17
C LEU A 31 -1.91 -18.89 -1.03
N PHE A 32 -2.44 -17.67 -1.07
CA PHE A 32 -3.14 -17.14 -2.25
C PHE A 32 -2.22 -17.04 -3.48
N SER A 33 -0.90 -16.89 -3.29
CA SER A 33 0.06 -16.91 -4.40
C SER A 33 0.08 -18.24 -5.15
N LEU A 34 -0.34 -19.34 -4.51
CA LEU A 34 -0.43 -20.68 -5.09
C LEU A 34 -1.65 -20.87 -6.00
N SER A 35 -2.63 -19.96 -5.96
CA SER A 35 -3.79 -20.02 -6.86
C SER A 35 -3.34 -19.82 -8.30
N GLU A 36 -3.88 -20.58 -9.25
CA GLU A 36 -3.65 -20.33 -10.68
C GLU A 36 -4.32 -19.02 -11.12
N LYS A 37 -5.47 -18.70 -10.53
CA LYS A 37 -6.26 -17.54 -10.92
C LYS A 37 -5.73 -16.26 -10.30
N ARG A 38 -5.97 -15.15 -11.00
CA ARG A 38 -5.70 -13.80 -10.53
C ARG A 38 -6.69 -13.43 -9.40
N SER A 39 -6.20 -12.65 -8.44
CA SER A 39 -7.04 -11.97 -7.45
C SER A 39 -6.40 -10.62 -7.05
N PRO A 40 -7.17 -9.68 -6.48
CA PRO A 40 -6.59 -8.46 -5.92
C PRO A 40 -5.52 -8.75 -4.86
N GLN A 41 -5.75 -9.75 -4.00
CA GLN A 41 -4.79 -10.18 -2.98
C GLN A 41 -3.50 -10.71 -3.60
N LYS A 42 -3.59 -11.60 -4.59
CA LYS A 42 -2.43 -12.19 -5.28
C LYS A 42 -1.62 -11.11 -6.01
N THR A 43 -2.30 -10.20 -6.71
CA THR A 43 -1.66 -9.07 -7.42
C THR A 43 -0.83 -8.23 -6.46
N LEU A 44 -1.43 -7.79 -5.35
CA LEU A 44 -0.76 -6.95 -4.37
C LEU A 44 0.33 -7.71 -3.60
N HIS A 45 0.18 -9.02 -3.42
CA HIS A 45 1.22 -9.87 -2.86
C HIS A 45 2.46 -9.92 -3.76
N GLU A 46 2.29 -10.11 -5.08
CA GLU A 46 3.42 -10.08 -6.03
C GLU A 46 4.05 -8.69 -6.15
N ILE A 47 3.25 -7.62 -6.06
CA ILE A 47 3.77 -6.26 -5.95
C ILE A 47 4.61 -6.10 -4.67
N ALA A 48 4.16 -6.60 -3.51
CA ALA A 48 4.94 -6.56 -2.28
C ALA A 48 6.29 -7.30 -2.43
N ARG A 49 6.29 -8.49 -3.05
CA ARG A 49 7.53 -9.23 -3.35
C ARG A 49 8.45 -8.45 -4.27
N SER A 50 7.90 -7.77 -5.28
CA SER A 50 8.66 -6.96 -6.23
C SER A 50 9.26 -5.73 -5.55
N PHE A 51 8.48 -5.03 -4.72
CA PHE A 51 8.96 -3.91 -3.90
C PHE A 51 10.09 -4.33 -2.95
N ASN A 52 10.01 -5.51 -2.35
CA ASN A 52 11.06 -5.96 -1.44
C ASN A 52 12.37 -6.37 -2.17
N LYS A 53 12.31 -6.69 -3.47
CA LYS A 53 13.46 -7.18 -4.25
C LYS A 53 14.11 -6.11 -5.14
N ASP A 54 13.32 -5.22 -5.74
CA ASP A 54 13.81 -4.26 -6.72
C ASP A 54 14.80 -3.26 -6.08
N LEU A 55 15.96 -3.08 -6.72
CA LEU A 55 16.99 -2.11 -6.35
C LEU A 55 16.50 -0.67 -6.36
N LYS A 56 15.52 -0.35 -7.21
CA LYS A 56 14.91 0.98 -7.32
C LYS A 56 13.85 1.22 -6.26
N SER A 57 13.39 0.17 -5.56
CA SER A 57 12.34 0.32 -4.57
C SER A 57 12.90 0.87 -3.26
N PRO A 58 12.24 1.89 -2.67
CA PRO A 58 12.62 2.40 -1.35
C PRO A 58 12.30 1.39 -0.22
N TYR A 59 11.61 0.29 -0.55
CA TYR A 59 11.28 -0.82 0.34
C TYR A 59 12.15 -2.06 0.15
N ARG A 60 13.24 -1.98 -0.63
CA ARG A 60 14.17 -3.10 -0.82
C ARG A 60 14.66 -3.63 0.53
N ASN A 61 14.39 -4.91 0.81
CA ASN A 61 14.70 -5.58 2.08
C ASN A 61 14.11 -4.87 3.33
N ARG A 62 13.00 -4.13 3.19
CA ARG A 62 12.35 -3.40 4.30
C ARG A 62 10.94 -3.89 4.61
N LEU A 63 10.44 -4.86 3.86
CA LEU A 63 9.18 -5.54 4.16
C LEU A 63 9.44 -6.84 4.92
N LYS A 64 8.70 -7.06 6.02
CA LYS A 64 8.76 -8.32 6.76
C LYS A 64 8.10 -9.44 5.97
N MET A 65 8.92 -10.27 5.33
CA MET A 65 8.46 -11.37 4.47
C MET A 65 8.36 -12.67 5.29
N LEU A 66 7.34 -13.49 5.02
CA LEU A 66 7.18 -14.75 5.74
C LEU A 66 8.33 -15.74 5.40
N GLY A 67 8.75 -16.53 6.40
CA GLY A 67 9.68 -17.64 6.20
C GLY A 67 11.12 -17.24 5.87
N LYS A 68 11.46 -15.94 5.85
CA LYS A 68 12.83 -15.45 5.63
C LYS A 68 13.44 -14.93 6.93
N LYS A 69 14.63 -15.41 7.26
CA LYS A 69 15.52 -14.72 8.19
C LYS A 69 16.06 -13.51 7.42
N GLU A 70 15.68 -12.31 7.84
CA GLU A 70 15.97 -11.10 7.09
C GLU A 70 17.41 -10.65 7.35
N ASP A 71 18.19 -10.52 6.29
CA ASP A 71 19.44 -9.77 6.32
C ASP A 71 19.08 -8.27 6.38
N GLY A 72 19.47 -7.57 7.45
CA GLY A 72 19.14 -6.15 7.66
C GLY A 72 17.91 -5.87 8.54
N LYS A 73 17.71 -6.67 9.60
CA LYS A 73 16.59 -6.58 10.58
C LYS A 73 16.26 -5.19 11.09
N ASP A 74 17.20 -4.25 11.10
CA ASP A 74 17.06 -2.97 11.78
C ASP A 74 16.13 -1.98 11.05
N LEU A 75 15.92 -2.17 9.73
CA LEU A 75 15.09 -1.25 8.92
C LEU A 75 13.72 -1.81 8.51
N ALA A 76 13.47 -3.10 8.73
CA ALA A 76 12.23 -3.75 8.35
C ALA A 76 11.14 -3.50 9.42
N SER A 77 10.23 -2.56 9.17
CA SER A 77 9.17 -2.18 10.12
C SER A 77 7.75 -2.50 9.66
N LEU A 78 7.57 -2.89 8.39
CA LEU A 78 6.26 -3.09 7.77
C LEU A 78 6.10 -4.53 7.32
N SER A 79 5.05 -5.23 7.75
CA SER A 79 4.81 -6.61 7.27
C SER A 79 4.25 -6.64 5.86
N GLN A 80 4.56 -7.69 5.10
CA GLN A 80 3.92 -7.97 3.81
C GLN A 80 2.38 -7.94 3.94
N GLY A 81 1.83 -8.54 5.00
CA GLY A 81 0.40 -8.55 5.25
C GLY A 81 -0.20 -7.15 5.40
N THR A 82 0.48 -6.26 6.12
CA THR A 82 0.09 -4.86 6.26
C THR A 82 0.17 -4.13 4.92
N PHE A 83 1.26 -4.33 4.17
CA PHE A 83 1.46 -3.72 2.86
C PHE A 83 0.30 -4.05 1.90
N VAL A 84 -0.01 -5.34 1.76
CA VAL A 84 -1.11 -5.82 0.91
C VAL A 84 -2.46 -5.29 1.42
N LYS A 85 -2.74 -5.41 2.73
CA LYS A 85 -4.04 -5.01 3.29
C LYS A 85 -4.33 -3.52 3.07
N SER A 86 -3.34 -2.65 3.24
CA SER A 86 -3.53 -1.21 3.03
C SER A 86 -3.79 -0.88 1.56
N LEU A 87 -3.08 -1.52 0.62
CA LEU A 87 -3.22 -1.24 -0.81
C LEU A 87 -4.47 -1.88 -1.44
N LEU A 88 -5.12 -2.86 -0.80
CA LEU A 88 -6.33 -3.50 -1.33
C LEU A 88 -7.39 -2.49 -1.72
N ASN A 89 -7.61 -1.47 -0.87
CA ASN A 89 -8.59 -0.41 -1.11
C ASN A 89 -8.24 0.54 -2.26
N LEU A 90 -7.12 0.34 -2.96
CA LEU A 90 -6.81 1.06 -4.20
C LEU A 90 -7.29 0.30 -5.45
N ILE A 91 -7.57 -1.01 -5.32
CA ILE A 91 -7.91 -1.92 -6.43
C ILE A 91 -9.31 -2.54 -6.25
N SER A 92 -9.69 -2.87 -5.01
CA SER A 92 -10.95 -3.55 -4.70
C SER A 92 -11.46 -3.24 -3.29
N LYS A 93 -12.77 -3.00 -3.18
CA LYS A 93 -13.48 -2.97 -1.88
C LYS A 93 -13.95 -4.34 -1.42
N LYS A 94 -14.05 -5.30 -2.35
CA LYS A 94 -14.61 -6.64 -2.11
C LYS A 94 -13.76 -7.70 -2.82
N PRO A 95 -12.51 -7.89 -2.37
CA PRO A 95 -11.55 -8.68 -3.13
C PRO A 95 -11.93 -10.17 -3.24
N ASP A 96 -12.66 -10.71 -2.26
CA ASP A 96 -13.20 -12.08 -2.33
C ASP A 96 -14.36 -12.21 -3.33
N GLU A 97 -15.14 -11.14 -3.55
CA GLU A 97 -16.19 -11.10 -4.58
C GLU A 97 -15.56 -11.02 -5.97
N ASP A 98 -14.58 -10.13 -6.15
CA ASP A 98 -13.80 -10.04 -7.40
C ASP A 98 -13.17 -11.40 -7.77
N LEU A 99 -12.58 -12.11 -6.80
CA LEU A 99 -12.03 -13.45 -7.01
C LEU A 99 -13.10 -14.45 -7.47
N ARG A 100 -14.28 -14.47 -6.84
CA ARG A 100 -15.38 -15.36 -7.25
C ARG A 100 -15.85 -15.06 -8.68
N MET A 101 -15.97 -13.78 -9.02
CA MET A 101 -16.31 -13.32 -10.38
C MET A 101 -15.25 -13.77 -11.40
N ILE A 102 -13.97 -13.55 -11.11
CA ILE A 102 -12.84 -14.00 -11.97
C ILE A 102 -12.88 -15.52 -12.17
N LYS A 103 -13.13 -16.31 -11.11
CA LYS A 103 -13.24 -17.77 -11.22
C LYS A 103 -14.39 -18.22 -12.11
N ARG A 104 -15.46 -17.42 -12.23
CA ARG A 104 -16.61 -17.66 -13.10
C ARG A 104 -16.44 -17.08 -14.51
N GLY A 105 -15.34 -16.38 -14.79
CA GLY A 105 -15.14 -15.67 -16.06
C GLY A 105 -16.01 -14.43 -16.20
N GLU A 106 -16.51 -13.88 -15.10
CA GLU A 106 -17.32 -12.65 -15.11
C GLU A 106 -16.42 -11.41 -15.23
N VAL A 107 -16.92 -10.39 -15.93
CA VAL A 107 -16.22 -9.12 -16.10
C VAL A 107 -16.38 -8.27 -14.84
N LEU A 108 -15.26 -7.79 -14.31
CA LEU A 108 -15.25 -6.85 -13.20
C LEU A 108 -15.62 -5.45 -13.69
N LYS A 109 -16.50 -4.77 -12.94
CA LYS A 109 -16.82 -3.35 -13.21
C LYS A 109 -15.72 -2.46 -12.67
N ASP A 110 -15.32 -1.44 -13.41
CA ASP A 110 -14.43 -0.39 -12.93
C ASP A 110 -15.18 0.59 -12.01
N TYR A 111 -14.48 1.14 -11.02
CA TYR A 111 -15.00 2.13 -10.09
C TYR A 111 -13.99 3.25 -9.95
N LYS A 112 -14.39 4.47 -10.32
CA LYS A 112 -13.51 5.65 -10.36
C LYS A 112 -12.93 6.05 -9.01
N ASP A 113 -13.50 5.57 -7.90
CA ASP A 113 -13.01 5.82 -6.56
C ASP A 113 -11.90 4.85 -6.11
N LEU A 114 -11.55 3.88 -6.96
CA LEU A 114 -10.44 2.94 -6.78
C LEU A 114 -9.36 3.22 -7.84
N PRO A 115 -8.32 4.00 -7.50
CA PRO A 115 -7.41 4.59 -8.49
C PRO A 115 -6.63 3.58 -9.33
N LEU A 116 -6.44 2.35 -8.84
CA LEU A 116 -5.67 1.32 -9.51
C LEU A 116 -6.53 0.20 -10.09
N ARG A 117 -7.87 0.29 -9.94
CA ARG A 117 -8.79 -0.78 -10.35
C ARG A 117 -8.81 -1.03 -11.84
N LYS A 118 -8.89 0.02 -12.65
CA LYS A 118 -8.83 -0.09 -14.12
C LYS A 118 -7.63 -0.91 -14.59
N TYR A 119 -6.44 -0.61 -14.06
CA TYR A 119 -5.22 -1.34 -14.43
C TYR A 119 -5.25 -2.80 -13.98
N PHE A 120 -5.88 -3.11 -12.84
CA PHE A 120 -6.07 -4.49 -12.40
C PHE A 120 -7.02 -5.27 -13.32
N ILE A 121 -8.12 -4.64 -13.75
CA ILE A 121 -9.10 -5.25 -14.67
C ILE A 121 -8.47 -5.51 -16.05
N GLU A 122 -7.58 -4.62 -16.48
CA GLU A 122 -6.89 -4.71 -17.77
C GLU A 122 -5.58 -5.54 -17.73
N ASP A 123 -5.31 -6.26 -16.64
CA ASP A 123 -4.07 -7.05 -16.45
C ASP A 123 -2.76 -6.24 -16.56
N LYS A 124 -2.80 -4.95 -16.19
CA LYS A 124 -1.68 -4.00 -16.27
C LYS A 124 -0.92 -3.85 -14.94
N ASP A 125 -0.52 -4.96 -14.33
CA ASP A 125 0.26 -5.00 -13.07
C ASP A 125 1.54 -4.17 -13.12
N PRO A 126 2.31 -4.13 -14.23
CA PRO A 126 3.48 -3.28 -14.34
C PRO A 126 3.15 -1.79 -14.18
N VAL A 127 1.95 -1.36 -14.61
CA VAL A 127 1.48 0.02 -14.45
C VAL A 127 1.13 0.29 -12.99
N ILE A 128 0.40 -0.61 -12.33
CA ILE A 128 0.10 -0.53 -10.89
C ILE A 128 1.41 -0.40 -10.10
N TYR A 129 2.37 -1.29 -10.38
CA TYR A 129 3.69 -1.28 -9.77
C TYR A 129 4.41 0.06 -9.99
N LYS A 130 4.47 0.55 -11.24
CA LYS A 130 5.18 1.77 -11.61
C LYS A 130 4.60 3.01 -10.92
N ILE A 131 3.28 3.13 -10.86
CA ILE A 131 2.61 4.27 -10.19
C ILE A 131 2.92 4.25 -8.68
N LEU A 132 2.76 3.09 -8.03
CA LEU A 132 3.10 2.95 -6.61
C LEU A 132 4.60 3.23 -6.37
N LEU A 133 5.48 2.75 -7.27
CA LEU A 133 6.91 2.95 -7.15
C LEU A 133 7.27 4.44 -7.23
N ASN A 134 6.69 5.18 -8.19
CA ASN A 134 6.89 6.62 -8.32
C ASN A 134 6.46 7.35 -7.04
N CYS A 135 5.28 7.02 -6.50
CA CYS A 135 4.80 7.63 -5.25
C CYS A 135 5.73 7.34 -4.06
N PHE A 136 6.10 6.07 -3.83
CA PHE A 136 6.94 5.73 -2.69
C PHE A 136 8.39 6.22 -2.85
N ARG A 137 8.94 6.26 -4.06
CA ARG A 137 10.26 6.87 -4.30
C ARG A 137 10.24 8.36 -4.03
N ALA A 138 9.19 9.07 -4.44
CA ALA A 138 9.06 10.49 -4.20
C ALA A 138 9.04 10.84 -2.71
N ILE A 139 8.24 10.15 -1.88
CA ILE A 139 8.23 10.41 -0.44
C ILE A 139 9.58 10.07 0.21
N ALA A 140 10.20 8.96 -0.19
CA ALA A 140 11.51 8.56 0.32
C ALA A 140 12.61 9.58 -0.06
N HIS A 141 12.51 10.19 -1.25
CA HIS A 141 13.42 11.23 -1.71
C HIS A 141 13.23 12.55 -0.95
N VAL A 142 11.99 13.01 -0.77
CA VAL A 142 11.69 14.30 -0.10
C VAL A 142 12.00 14.25 1.41
N PHE A 143 11.80 13.09 2.03
CA PHE A 143 12.00 12.82 3.45
C PHE A 143 13.11 11.77 3.65
N ASP A 144 14.27 11.99 3.04
CA ASP A 144 15.38 11.02 3.02
C ASP A 144 15.84 10.63 4.44
N GLU A 145 15.95 11.61 5.35
CA GLU A 145 16.31 11.40 6.74
C GLU A 145 15.25 10.56 7.47
N GLU A 146 13.98 10.97 7.39
CA GLU A 146 12.88 10.30 8.08
C GLU A 146 12.60 8.91 7.52
N TRP A 147 12.90 8.71 6.23
CA TRP A 147 12.78 7.42 5.58
C TRP A 147 13.89 6.46 6.01
N LYS A 148 15.13 6.94 6.16
CA LYS A 148 16.30 6.10 6.53
C LYS A 148 16.38 5.79 8.02
N ASN A 149 15.76 6.59 8.88
CA ASN A 149 15.86 6.47 10.34
C ASN A 149 14.53 6.03 10.98
N PRO A 150 14.07 4.80 10.77
CA PRO A 150 12.80 4.32 11.33
C PRO A 150 12.82 4.27 12.85
N GLU A 151 13.96 4.24 13.54
CA GLU A 151 13.94 4.26 15.01
C GLU A 151 13.34 5.55 15.56
N GLN A 152 13.71 6.68 14.97
CA GLN A 152 13.28 8.03 15.35
C GLN A 152 11.95 8.44 14.70
N TYR A 153 11.74 8.06 13.44
CA TYR A 153 10.62 8.55 12.64
C TYR A 153 9.57 7.48 12.34
N ILE A 154 8.34 7.91 12.10
CA ILE A 154 7.19 7.02 11.85
C ILE A 154 6.91 6.79 10.35
N LEU A 155 7.63 7.49 9.47
CA LEU A 155 7.28 7.61 8.05
C LEU A 155 7.30 6.25 7.33
N SER A 156 8.36 5.45 7.50
CA SER A 156 8.47 4.13 6.89
C SER A 156 7.80 3.01 7.71
N LYS A 157 7.20 3.35 8.87
CA LYS A 157 6.44 2.41 9.71
C LYS A 157 4.99 2.30 9.24
N THR A 158 4.23 1.41 9.88
CA THR A 158 2.80 1.22 9.62
C THR A 158 1.99 2.52 9.62
N THR A 159 2.28 3.46 10.53
CA THR A 159 1.54 4.72 10.61
C THR A 159 1.77 5.62 9.40
N GLY A 160 3.04 5.88 9.05
CA GLY A 160 3.37 6.70 7.88
C GLY A 160 2.94 6.03 6.58
N PHE A 161 3.22 4.74 6.40
CA PHE A 161 2.76 3.96 5.25
C PHE A 161 1.22 4.01 5.10
N GLY A 162 0.48 3.77 6.19
CA GLY A 162 -0.98 3.83 6.17
C GLY A 162 -1.51 5.21 5.80
N ALA A 163 -0.88 6.28 6.26
CA ALA A 163 -1.25 7.66 5.89
C ALA A 163 -0.99 7.97 4.41
N ILE A 164 0.15 7.53 3.86
CA ILE A 164 0.48 7.68 2.43
C ILE A 164 -0.55 6.94 1.58
N VAL A 165 -0.87 5.68 1.92
CA VAL A 165 -1.85 4.89 1.19
C VAL A 165 -3.26 5.49 1.29
N LYS A 166 -3.66 5.99 2.46
CA LYS A 166 -4.97 6.65 2.65
C LYS A 166 -5.09 7.95 1.85
N SER A 167 -4.00 8.70 1.68
CA SER A 167 -3.98 9.94 0.88
C SER A 167 -3.83 9.68 -0.61
N PHE A 168 -3.39 8.48 -1.00
CA PHE A 168 -3.09 8.14 -2.38
C PHE A 168 -4.24 8.39 -3.36
N ASN A 169 -5.49 8.14 -2.97
CA ASN A 169 -6.64 8.35 -3.85
C ASN A 169 -6.73 9.81 -4.32
N GLU A 170 -6.59 10.77 -3.41
CA GLU A 170 -6.64 12.19 -3.76
C GLU A 170 -5.41 12.62 -4.56
N LEU A 171 -4.21 12.16 -4.19
CA LEU A 171 -2.99 12.44 -4.96
C LEU A 171 -3.10 11.88 -6.39
N TYR A 172 -3.64 10.67 -6.53
CA TYR A 172 -3.88 10.04 -7.82
C TYR A 172 -4.86 10.87 -8.65
N LYS A 173 -6.00 11.30 -8.08
CA LYS A 173 -6.99 12.13 -8.79
C LYS A 173 -6.36 13.42 -9.33
N ILE A 174 -5.56 14.10 -8.50
CA ILE A 174 -4.85 15.32 -8.93
C ILE A 174 -3.90 15.01 -10.09
N GLY A 175 -3.14 13.92 -10.00
CA GLY A 175 -2.22 13.48 -11.05
C GLY A 175 -2.93 13.08 -12.34
N ASP A 176 -4.03 12.33 -12.24
CA ASP A 176 -4.86 11.87 -13.35
C ASP A 176 -5.46 13.07 -14.12
N ILE A 177 -5.98 14.08 -13.41
CA ILE A 177 -6.48 15.34 -14.00
C ILE A 177 -5.36 16.09 -14.73
N LYS A 178 -4.14 16.06 -14.18
CA LYS A 178 -2.94 16.68 -14.79
C LYS A 178 -2.28 15.80 -15.84
N ASN A 179 -2.79 14.58 -16.05
CA ASN A 179 -2.18 13.54 -16.88
C ASN A 179 -0.70 13.29 -16.52
N ASP A 180 -0.39 13.32 -15.23
CA ASP A 180 0.96 13.18 -14.70
C ASP A 180 0.95 12.36 -13.41
N LEU A 181 1.44 11.12 -13.49
CA LEU A 181 1.67 10.21 -12.37
C LEU A 181 3.17 9.86 -12.26
N SER A 182 4.04 10.77 -12.71
CA SER A 182 5.50 10.66 -12.62
C SER A 182 6.01 10.74 -11.18
N GLU A 183 7.26 10.35 -10.99
CA GLU A 183 7.93 10.54 -9.70
C GLU A 183 8.08 12.03 -9.37
N GLU A 184 8.35 12.86 -10.38
CA GLU A 184 8.46 14.31 -10.28
C GLU A 184 7.14 14.95 -9.82
N PHE A 185 5.99 14.46 -10.29
CA PHE A 185 4.68 14.89 -9.80
C PHE A 185 4.53 14.60 -8.30
N PHE A 186 4.78 13.36 -7.88
CA PHE A 186 4.67 13.00 -6.47
C PHE A 186 5.69 13.73 -5.60
N ILE A 187 6.89 14.05 -6.12
CA ILE A 187 7.89 14.87 -5.41
C ILE A 187 7.30 16.24 -5.09
N LYS A 188 6.65 16.90 -6.04
CA LYS A 188 5.98 18.19 -5.80
C LYS A 188 4.91 18.07 -4.71
N CYS A 189 4.10 17.01 -4.76
CA CYS A 189 3.08 16.77 -3.72
C CYS A 189 3.69 16.62 -2.32
N PHE A 190 4.77 15.85 -2.20
CA PHE A 190 5.42 15.63 -0.92
C PHE A 190 6.27 16.82 -0.44
N GLN A 191 6.77 17.66 -1.36
CA GLN A 191 7.37 18.95 -1.01
C GLN A 191 6.34 19.90 -0.39
N ASN A 192 5.13 19.98 -0.95
CA ASN A 192 4.05 20.75 -0.33
C ASN A 192 3.72 20.24 1.08
N PHE A 193 3.68 18.92 1.24
CA PHE A 193 3.47 18.28 2.54
C PHE A 193 4.60 18.63 3.53
N LYS A 194 5.86 18.61 3.10
CA LYS A 194 7.01 19.02 3.92
C LYS A 194 6.89 20.47 4.37
N ASN A 195 6.59 21.39 3.45
CA ASN A 195 6.36 22.80 3.77
C ASN A 195 5.22 22.98 4.78
N LYS A 196 4.15 22.18 4.66
CA LYS A 196 3.02 22.22 5.59
C LYS A 196 3.39 21.74 7.00
N LEU A 197 4.24 20.71 7.11
CA LEU A 197 4.77 20.26 8.40
C LEU A 197 5.64 21.33 9.07
N GLU A 198 6.49 22.00 8.29
CA GLU A 198 7.36 23.08 8.76
C GLU A 198 6.54 24.28 9.26
N GLN A 199 5.51 24.70 8.51
CA GLN A 199 4.57 25.75 8.91
C GLN A 199 3.85 25.44 10.22
N GLU A 200 3.49 24.17 10.44
CA GLU A 200 2.82 23.72 11.66
C GLU A 200 3.79 23.32 12.78
N ASN A 201 5.11 23.46 12.56
CA ASN A 201 6.18 23.04 13.46
C ASN A 201 6.02 21.59 13.97
N LYS A 202 5.69 20.66 13.06
CA LYS A 202 5.47 19.25 13.35
C LYS A 202 6.57 18.37 12.76
N LYS A 203 7.02 17.39 13.54
CA LYS A 203 7.98 16.36 13.09
C LYS A 203 7.28 15.02 12.92
N LEU A 204 7.75 14.17 12.01
CA LEU A 204 7.21 12.84 11.76
C LEU A 204 7.66 11.81 12.81
N THR A 205 7.55 12.15 14.09
CA THR A 205 7.91 11.30 15.23
C THR A 205 6.67 10.81 15.98
N SER A 206 6.83 9.84 16.87
CA SER A 206 5.74 9.31 17.69
C SER A 206 5.16 10.32 18.69
N GLU A 207 5.91 11.36 19.03
CA GLU A 207 5.47 12.46 19.90
C GLU A 207 4.33 13.26 19.25
N TYR A 208 4.50 13.64 17.98
CA TYR A 208 3.48 14.39 17.23
C TYR A 208 2.42 13.47 16.62
N PHE A 209 2.80 12.23 16.28
CA PHE A 209 1.97 11.26 15.56
C PHE A 209 2.03 9.88 16.24
N PRO A 210 1.30 9.68 17.35
CA PRO A 210 1.29 8.42 18.08
C PRO A 210 0.73 7.27 17.22
N SER A 211 1.17 6.04 17.49
CA SER A 211 0.83 4.87 16.67
C SER A 211 -0.61 4.38 16.88
N ASN A 212 -1.57 5.01 16.22
CA ASN A 212 -2.98 4.56 16.17
C ASN A 212 -3.63 4.86 14.81
N GLU A 213 -4.81 4.28 14.56
CA GLU A 213 -5.52 4.43 13.28
C GLU A 213 -5.99 5.87 13.01
N GLN A 214 -6.41 6.59 14.06
CA GLN A 214 -6.81 8.00 13.95
C GLN A 214 -5.66 8.88 13.45
N THR A 215 -4.43 8.57 13.85
CA THR A 215 -3.22 9.28 13.43
C THR A 215 -2.94 9.07 11.95
N GLN A 216 -3.15 7.86 11.42
CA GLN A 216 -3.03 7.63 9.97
C GLN A 216 -4.00 8.52 9.19
N SER A 217 -5.24 8.63 9.67
CA SER A 217 -6.25 9.48 9.03
C SER A 217 -5.91 10.97 9.17
N LYS A 218 -5.39 11.41 10.31
CA LYS A 218 -4.95 12.79 10.54
C LYS A 218 -3.77 13.17 9.62
N LEU A 219 -2.77 12.30 9.53
CA LEU A 219 -1.59 12.51 8.68
C LEU A 219 -1.97 12.46 7.20
N SER A 220 -2.85 11.55 6.81
CA SER A 220 -3.42 11.51 5.45
C SER A 220 -4.13 12.82 5.10
N LYS A 221 -4.94 13.38 6.00
CA LYS A 221 -5.59 14.69 5.78
C LYS A 221 -4.56 15.81 5.65
N LEU A 222 -3.48 15.78 6.43
CA LEU A 222 -2.41 16.77 6.32
C LEU A 222 -1.70 16.70 4.95
N ILE A 223 -1.44 15.49 4.45
CA ILE A 223 -0.91 15.28 3.09
C ILE A 223 -1.88 15.85 2.05
N ILE A 224 -3.18 15.56 2.16
CA ILE A 224 -4.20 16.03 1.21
C ILE A 224 -4.34 17.55 1.23
N ASN A 225 -4.53 18.15 2.41
CA ASN A 225 -4.73 19.59 2.55
C ASN A 225 -3.49 20.39 2.15
N SER A 226 -2.29 19.81 2.24
CA SER A 226 -1.09 20.47 1.72
C SER A 226 -1.10 20.66 0.20
N GLN A 227 -1.97 19.94 -0.53
CA GLN A 227 -2.12 20.08 -1.97
C GLN A 227 -3.04 21.23 -2.39
N GLU A 228 -3.65 21.98 -1.46
CA GLU A 228 -4.50 23.14 -1.78
C GLU A 228 -3.76 24.18 -2.65
N LEU A 229 -2.43 24.31 -2.49
CA LEU A 229 -1.56 25.16 -3.31
C LEU A 229 -1.43 24.70 -4.79
N LEU A 230 -1.82 23.47 -5.12
CA LEU A 230 -1.83 22.94 -6.49
C LEU A 230 -3.11 23.27 -7.25
N GLY A 231 -4.02 24.07 -6.66
CA GLY A 231 -5.15 24.70 -7.33
C GLY A 231 -6.48 23.94 -7.28
N MET A 232 -6.71 23.07 -6.30
CA MET A 232 -7.99 22.36 -6.17
C MET A 232 -8.47 22.33 -4.72
N THR A 233 -9.48 23.15 -4.42
CA THR A 233 -10.35 22.97 -3.25
C THR A 233 -11.11 21.65 -3.39
N PRO A 234 -11.30 20.87 -2.32
CA PRO A 234 -12.25 19.76 -2.35
C PRO A 234 -13.66 20.34 -2.54
N SER A 235 -14.36 19.87 -3.58
CA SER A 235 -15.82 20.02 -3.72
C SER A 235 -16.55 19.11 -2.75
#